data_AF-A0A6B3IPT4-F1
#
_entry.id   AF-A0A6B3IPT4-F1
#
_cell.length_a   1.000
_cell.length_b   1.000
_cell.length_c   1.000
_cell.angle_alpha   90.00
_cell.angle_beta   90.00
_cell.angle_gamma   90.00
#
_symmetry.space_group_name_H-M   'P 1'
#
loop_
_entity.id
_entity.type
_entity.pdbx_description
1 polymer ?
#
loop_
_entity_poly.entity_id
_entity_poly.type
_entity_poly.pdbx_seq_one_letter_code
_entity_poly.pdbx_strand_id
1 'polypeptide(L)'
;AIWGVVSRLGDDAPRYNLPVELPVSPPRPVARVLADLTELLLLHDSLHTRFLPHGEDGLEQVVDGSGELPVEIRTSSAELAPEVSAALLGQLAGRS
;
A
#
# COMPACT_ATOMS: atom_id res chain seq x y z
N ALA A 1 -7.89 -6.87 19.48
CA ALA A 1 -7.06 -6.97 18.25
C ALA A 1 -7.09 -5.63 17.52
N ILE A 2 -6.04 -5.27 16.78
CA ILE A 2 -5.93 -4.00 16.03
C ILE A 2 -7.09 -3.78 15.05
N TRP A 3 -7.56 -4.85 14.39
CA TRP A 3 -8.67 -4.81 13.43
C TRP A 3 -9.97 -4.19 13.96
N GLY A 4 -10.39 -4.58 15.17
CA GLY A 4 -11.61 -4.03 15.76
C GLY A 4 -11.49 -2.53 16.04
N VAL A 5 -10.29 -2.03 16.35
CA VAL A 5 -10.05 -0.60 16.50
C VAL A 5 -10.12 0.09 15.14
N VAL A 6 -9.43 -0.44 14.12
CA VAL A 6 -9.37 0.16 12.78
C VAL A 6 -10.74 0.24 12.11
N SER A 7 -11.52 -0.85 12.15
CA SER A 7 -12.85 -0.93 11.55
C SER A 7 -13.86 0.07 12.13
N ARG A 8 -13.65 0.56 13.36
CA ARG A 8 -14.52 1.55 14.02
C ARG A 8 -14.15 3.00 13.74
N LEU A 9 -13.05 3.26 13.05
CA LEU A 9 -12.57 4.63 12.82
C LEU A 9 -13.38 5.39 11.75
N GLY A 10 -14.10 4.67 10.88
CA GLY A 10 -14.79 5.29 9.75
C GLY A 10 -13.79 6.13 8.93
N ASP A 11 -14.13 7.41 8.71
CA ASP A 11 -13.32 8.36 7.94
C ASP A 11 -11.93 8.64 8.53
N ASP A 12 -11.69 8.29 9.81
CA ASP A 12 -10.37 8.42 10.45
C ASP A 12 -9.44 7.22 10.19
N ALA A 13 -9.91 6.16 9.52
CA ALA A 13 -9.13 4.95 9.22
C ALA A 13 -7.79 5.23 8.51
N PRO A 14 -7.67 6.20 7.57
CA PRO A 14 -6.39 6.49 6.90
C PRO A 14 -5.24 6.84 7.83
N ARG A 15 -5.51 7.29 9.08
CA ARG A 15 -4.47 7.57 10.08
C ARG A 15 -3.67 6.33 10.51
N TYR A 16 -4.17 5.13 10.23
CA TYR A 16 -3.45 3.88 10.50
C TYR A 16 -2.49 3.48 9.38
N ASN A 17 -2.49 4.17 8.25
CA ASN A 17 -1.53 3.91 7.18
C ASN A 17 -0.16 4.45 7.56
N LEU A 18 0.89 3.67 7.27
CA LEU A 18 2.29 4.07 7.46
C LEU A 18 2.91 4.40 6.09
N PRO A 19 2.98 5.69 5.67
CA PRO A 19 3.66 6.06 4.44
C PRO A 19 5.18 5.91 4.63
N VAL A 20 5.85 5.37 3.61
CA VAL A 20 7.31 5.23 3.60
C VAL A 20 7.84 5.76 2.27
N GLU A 21 8.78 6.71 2.34
CA GLU A 21 9.51 7.21 1.17
C GLU A 21 10.88 6.52 1.09
N LEU A 22 11.17 5.88 -0.05
CA LEU A 22 12.40 5.11 -0.26
C LEU A 22 13.07 5.54 -1.57
N PRO A 23 14.07 6.45 -1.54
CA PRO A 23 14.83 6.80 -2.72
C PRO A 23 15.65 5.58 -3.20
N VAL A 24 15.56 5.28 -4.50
CA VAL A 24 16.29 4.15 -5.12
C VAL A 24 17.60 4.68 -5.71
N SER A 25 18.73 4.25 -5.14
CA SER A 25 20.07 4.59 -5.63
C SER A 25 20.95 3.33 -5.72
N PRO A 26 21.64 3.07 -6.85
CA PRO A 26 21.60 3.84 -8.11
C PRO A 26 20.23 3.73 -8.82
N PRO A 27 19.94 4.59 -9.83
CA PRO A 27 18.70 4.51 -10.57
C PRO A 27 18.47 3.12 -11.17
N ARG A 28 17.23 2.62 -11.07
CA ARG A 28 16.82 1.31 -11.62
C ARG A 28 15.67 1.48 -12.60
N PRO A 29 15.58 0.63 -13.65
CA PRO A 29 14.42 0.63 -14.53
C PRO A 29 13.13 0.40 -13.73
N VAL A 30 12.09 1.21 -14.00
CA VAL A 30 10.79 1.12 -13.32
C VAL A 30 10.25 -0.31 -13.36
N ALA A 31 10.30 -0.97 -14.53
CA ALA A 31 9.86 -2.35 -14.69
C ALA A 31 10.55 -3.33 -13.72
N ARG A 32 11.83 -3.11 -13.39
CA ARG A 32 12.54 -3.95 -12.43
C ARG A 32 12.10 -3.67 -10.99
N VAL A 33 11.88 -2.40 -10.64
CA VAL A 33 11.35 -2.03 -9.32
C VAL A 33 9.97 -2.65 -9.11
N LEU A 34 9.09 -2.61 -10.12
CA LEU A 34 7.77 -3.23 -10.06
C LEU A 34 7.84 -4.75 -9.90
N ALA A 35 8.75 -5.41 -10.63
CA ALA A 35 8.96 -6.85 -10.49
C ALA A 35 9.40 -7.21 -9.05
N ASP A 36 10.37 -6.48 -8.49
CA ASP A 36 10.86 -6.73 -7.13
C ASP A 36 9.76 -6.52 -6.07
N LEU A 37 8.96 -5.46 -6.21
CA LEU A 37 7.84 -5.19 -5.29
C LEU A 37 6.73 -6.25 -5.41
N THR A 38 6.48 -6.75 -6.62
CA THR A 38 5.51 -7.83 -6.85
C THR A 38 6.01 -9.15 -6.24
N GLU A 39 7.30 -9.46 -6.39
CA GLU A 39 7.92 -10.63 -5.74
C GLU A 39 7.81 -10.52 -4.21
N LEU A 40 8.07 -9.35 -3.63
CA LEU A 40 7.89 -9.12 -2.19
C LEU A 40 6.44 -9.26 -1.74
N LEU A 41 5.48 -8.73 -2.51
CA LEU A 41 4.05 -8.89 -2.23
C LEU A 41 3.67 -10.38 -2.15
N LEU A 42 4.12 -11.17 -3.12
CA LEU A 42 3.83 -12.61 -3.21
C LEU A 42 4.60 -13.45 -2.18
N LEU A 43 5.78 -12.99 -1.74
CA LEU A 43 6.56 -13.68 -0.70
C LEU A 43 5.92 -13.56 0.69
N HIS A 44 5.12 -12.53 0.92
CA HIS A 44 4.56 -12.21 2.24
C HIS A 44 3.03 -12.24 2.23
N ASP A 45 2.46 -13.33 2.73
CA ASP A 45 0.99 -13.51 2.89
C ASP A 45 0.33 -12.29 3.56
N SER A 46 0.99 -11.67 4.54
CA SER A 46 0.48 -10.50 5.25
C SER A 46 0.19 -9.29 4.35
N LEU A 47 0.88 -9.15 3.21
CA LEU A 47 0.73 -8.03 2.29
C LEU A 47 -0.43 -8.23 1.30
N HIS A 48 -0.88 -9.46 1.11
CA HIS A 48 -1.99 -9.81 0.23
C HIS A 48 -3.06 -10.62 0.96
N THR A 49 -3.23 -10.39 2.27
CA THR A 49 -4.34 -10.98 3.05
C THR A 49 -5.51 -10.00 3.10
N ARG A 50 -6.70 -10.50 2.75
CA ARG A 50 -7.97 -9.81 2.95
C ARG A 50 -8.62 -10.27 4.26
N PHE A 51 -9.20 -9.31 4.98
CA PHE A 51 -9.92 -9.55 6.21
C PHE A 51 -11.42 -9.48 5.95
N LEU A 52 -12.12 -10.59 6.17
CA LEU A 52 -13.56 -10.73 5.93
C LEU A 52 -14.31 -10.88 7.26
N PRO A 53 -15.48 -10.24 7.43
CA PRO A 53 -16.34 -10.51 8.57
C PRO A 53 -16.79 -11.98 8.61
N HIS A 54 -16.80 -12.60 9.79
CA HIS A 54 -17.27 -13.96 9.99
C HIS A 54 -18.19 -14.05 11.22
N GLY A 55 -19.51 -14.06 11.01
CA GLY A 55 -20.48 -13.97 12.11
C GLY A 55 -20.51 -12.59 12.77
N GLU A 56 -21.01 -12.49 14.00
CA GLU A 56 -21.19 -11.20 14.68
C GLU A 56 -19.87 -10.55 15.12
N ASP A 57 -18.91 -11.34 15.59
CA ASP A 57 -17.63 -10.85 16.14
C ASP A 57 -16.37 -11.50 15.52
N GLY A 58 -16.55 -12.41 14.56
CA GLY A 58 -15.43 -13.16 13.99
C GLY A 58 -14.77 -12.46 12.80
N LEU A 59 -13.51 -12.83 12.56
CA LEU A 59 -12.69 -12.32 11.48
C LEU A 59 -12.05 -13.52 10.77
N GLU A 60 -12.27 -13.60 9.46
CA GLU A 60 -11.62 -14.57 8.60
C GLU A 60 -10.50 -13.87 7.81
N GLN A 61 -9.34 -14.54 7.73
CA GLN A 61 -8.21 -14.08 6.93
C GLN A 61 -8.11 -14.95 5.69
N VAL A 62 -8.17 -14.32 4.52
CA VAL A 62 -8.09 -15.00 3.23
C VAL A 62 -6.93 -14.43 2.45
N VAL A 63 -5.96 -15.28 2.12
CA VAL A 63 -4.83 -14.93 1.27
C VAL A 63 -5.32 -14.77 -0.17
N ASP A 64 -5.05 -13.61 -0.76
CA ASP A 64 -5.40 -13.26 -2.14
C ASP A 64 -4.31 -13.73 -3.11
N GLY A 65 -4.48 -14.94 -3.61
CA GLY A 65 -3.52 -15.54 -4.54
C GLY A 65 -3.36 -14.82 -5.88
N SER A 66 -4.15 -13.78 -6.19
CA SER A 66 -3.93 -12.96 -7.38
C SER A 66 -2.70 -12.06 -7.26
N GLY A 67 -2.38 -11.62 -6.03
CA GLY A 67 -1.20 -10.79 -5.75
C GLY A 67 -1.11 -9.53 -6.61
N GLU A 68 -2.23 -8.89 -6.93
CA GLU A 68 -2.23 -7.65 -7.71
C GLU A 68 -1.66 -6.49 -6.87
N LEU A 69 -0.57 -5.89 -7.34
CA LEU A 69 0.00 -4.68 -6.74
C LEU A 69 -0.54 -3.44 -7.47
N PRO A 70 -1.46 -2.66 -6.87
CA PRO A 70 -1.89 -1.40 -7.46
C PRO A 70 -0.73 -0.39 -7.42
N VAL A 71 -0.34 0.14 -8.58
CA VAL A 71 0.76 1.10 -8.69
C VAL A 71 0.36 2.34 -9.46
N GLU A 72 0.66 3.50 -8.88
CA GLU A 72 0.56 4.81 -9.52
C GLU A 72 1.97 5.33 -9.86
N ILE A 73 2.24 5.56 -11.14
CA ILE A 73 3.52 6.10 -11.60
C ILE A 73 3.34 7.57 -11.96
N ARG A 74 4.29 8.40 -11.53
CA ARG A 74 4.42 9.80 -11.94
C ARG A 74 5.84 10.03 -12.45
N THR A 75 5.95 10.75 -13.56
CA THR A 75 7.24 11.14 -14.14
C THR A 75 7.49 12.62 -13.86
N SER A 76 8.68 12.96 -13.39
CA SER A 76 9.11 14.32 -13.13
C SER A 76 10.59 14.50 -13.47
N SER A 77 11.09 15.73 -13.43
CA SER A 77 12.52 15.96 -13.29
C SER A 77 12.99 15.63 -11.87
N ALA A 78 14.31 15.53 -11.66
CA ALA A 78 14.87 15.23 -10.35
C ALA A 78 14.59 16.34 -9.33
N GLU A 79 14.56 17.59 -9.80
CA GLU A 79 14.33 18.78 -8.98
C GLU A 79 12.91 18.81 -8.42
N LEU A 80 11.92 18.39 -9.21
CA LEU A 80 10.50 18.38 -8.83
C LEU A 80 10.06 17.10 -8.11
N ALA A 81 10.95 16.11 -7.97
CA ALA A 81 10.59 14.80 -7.41
C ALA A 81 10.02 14.87 -5.98
N PRO A 82 10.55 15.69 -5.04
CA PRO A 82 9.98 15.79 -3.70
C PRO A 82 8.55 16.35 -3.69
N GLU A 83 8.29 17.37 -4.51
CA GLU A 83 6.97 18.01 -4.61
C GLU A 83 5.95 17.06 -5.24
N VAL A 84 6.36 16.35 -6.30
CA VAL A 84 5.53 15.34 -6.96
C VAL A 84 5.24 14.15 -6.04
N SER A 85 6.23 13.70 -5.25
CA SER A 85 6.05 12.64 -4.24
C SER A 85 5.02 13.04 -3.19
N ALA A 86 5.19 14.21 -2.58
CA ALA A 86 4.27 14.72 -1.56
C ALA A 86 2.84 14.87 -2.09
N ALA A 87 2.68 15.39 -3.31
CA ALA A 87 1.36 15.51 -3.93
C ALA A 87 0.72 14.15 -4.21
N LEU A 88 1.50 13.16 -4.68
CA LEU A 88 1.01 11.80 -4.92
C LEU A 88 0.60 11.11 -3.61
N LEU A 89 1.40 11.24 -2.54
CA LEU A 89 1.06 10.70 -1.23
C LEU A 89 -0.23 11.32 -0.69
N GLY A 90 -0.42 12.63 -0.85
CA GLY A 90 -1.67 13.30 -0.49
C GLY A 90 -2.88 12.79 -1.27
N GLN A 91 -2.73 12.52 -2.57
CA GLN A 91 -3.79 11.92 -3.39
C GLN A 91 -4.14 10.50 -2.95
N LEU A 92 -3.13 9.67 -2.65
CA LEU A 92 -3.33 8.28 -2.23
C LEU A 92 -3.98 8.18 -0.85
N ALA A 93 -3.60 9.06 0.07
CA ALA A 93 -4.21 9.13 1.40
C ALA A 93 -5.72 9.41 1.36
N GLY A 94 -6.21 10.09 0.31
CA GLY A 94 -7.63 10.43 0.14
C GLY A 94 -8.47 9.39 -0.61
N ARG A 95 -7.91 8.23 -0.99
CA ARG A 95 -8.63 7.17 -1.74
C ARG A 95 -9.30 6.10 -0.85
N SER A 96 -9.40 6.33 0.46
CA SER A 96 -9.96 5.38 1.43
C SER A 96 -11.47 5.22 1.32
#